data_AF-M0N0M3-F1
#
_entry.id   AF-M0N0M3-F1
#
_cell.length_a   1.000
_cell.length_b   1.000
_cell.length_c   1.000
_cell.angle_alpha   90.00
_cell.angle_beta   90.00
_cell.angle_gamma   90.00
#
_symmetry.space_group_name_H-M   'P 1'
#
loop_
_entity.id
_entity.type
_entity.pdbx_description
1 polymer ?
#
loop_
_entity_poly.entity_id
_entity_poly.type
_entity_poly.pdbx_seq_one_letter_code
_entity_poly.pdbx_strand_id
1 'polypeptide(L)'
;MSYHSEHSPDTLSIDLTEAGIAVEYTDGREAFYHGVPAKVEESHTTAPAKEVHVLVTDPTETEGVLVYVNDRTTVDEIITETGVGRVLVDDGEETTLFPGVSVRAEGHRVTVEADPETARGRVFVFEEDERSERSVEIV
;
A
#
# COMPACT_ATOMS: atom_id res chain seq x y z
N MET A 1 -18.81 -8.23 -16.47
CA MET A 1 -17.58 -7.44 -16.61
C MET A 1 -17.23 -6.99 -15.22
N SER A 2 -16.08 -7.43 -14.68
CA SER A 2 -15.54 -6.79 -13.47
C SER A 2 -15.08 -5.40 -13.89
N TYR A 3 -15.55 -4.38 -13.18
CA TYR A 3 -15.17 -3.00 -13.42
C TYR A 3 -13.85 -2.63 -12.74
N HIS A 4 -13.21 -3.60 -12.08
CA HIS A 4 -11.96 -3.47 -11.34
C HIS A 4 -11.07 -4.66 -11.68
N SER A 5 -9.95 -4.39 -12.34
CA SER A 5 -8.92 -5.37 -12.73
C SER A 5 -7.65 -5.20 -11.92
N GLU A 6 -6.77 -6.19 -11.85
CA GLU A 6 -5.44 -5.99 -11.25
C GLU A 6 -4.55 -5.16 -12.17
N HIS A 7 -3.70 -4.33 -11.58
CA HIS A 7 -2.75 -3.45 -12.27
C HIS A 7 -1.39 -3.53 -11.62
N SER A 8 -0.34 -3.64 -12.43
CA SER A 8 1.03 -3.58 -11.93
C SER A 8 1.38 -2.14 -11.54
N PRO A 9 2.08 -1.90 -10.42
CA PRO A 9 2.53 -0.56 -10.04
C PRO A 9 3.68 -0.07 -10.93
N ASP A 10 3.74 1.24 -11.11
CA ASP A 10 4.92 1.96 -11.59
C ASP A 10 5.78 2.45 -10.41
N THR A 11 6.98 2.92 -10.71
CA THR A 11 7.83 3.60 -9.72
C THR A 11 7.34 5.02 -9.51
N LEU A 12 7.11 5.38 -8.24
CA LEU A 12 6.62 6.69 -7.79
C LEU A 12 7.67 7.39 -6.94
N SER A 13 7.69 8.73 -6.96
CA SER A 13 8.54 9.54 -6.10
C SER A 13 7.98 9.58 -4.68
N ILE A 14 8.86 9.52 -3.68
CA ILE A 14 8.50 9.48 -2.26
C ILE A 14 9.29 10.54 -1.49
N ASP A 15 8.62 11.23 -0.56
CA ASP A 15 9.26 12.09 0.43
C ASP A 15 8.85 11.68 1.84
N LEU A 16 9.83 11.24 2.63
CA LEU A 16 9.64 10.85 4.04
C LEU A 16 10.00 12.02 4.94
N THR A 17 8.98 12.60 5.59
CA THR A 17 9.12 13.79 6.43
C THR A 17 8.76 13.51 7.88
N GLU A 18 9.09 14.44 8.78
CA GLU A 18 8.63 14.37 10.19
C GLU A 18 7.09 14.50 10.32
N ALA A 19 6.42 15.02 9.29
CA ALA A 19 4.97 15.24 9.28
C ALA A 19 4.19 14.06 8.68
N GLY A 20 4.85 13.15 7.97
CA GLY A 20 4.19 12.08 7.22
C GLY A 20 4.97 11.66 5.97
N ILE A 21 4.29 10.92 5.09
CA ILE A 21 4.84 10.34 3.86
C ILE A 21 4.10 10.93 2.66
N ALA A 22 4.81 11.62 1.77
CA ALA A 22 4.28 12.10 0.50
C ALA A 22 4.60 11.10 -0.61
N VAL A 23 3.63 10.83 -1.48
CA VAL A 23 3.81 10.03 -2.69
C VAL A 23 3.28 10.83 -3.88
N GLU A 24 4.15 11.10 -4.85
CA GLU A 24 3.79 11.78 -6.10
C GLU A 24 3.39 10.73 -7.15
N TYR A 25 2.16 10.83 -7.63
CA TYR A 25 1.64 9.98 -8.71
C TYR A 25 2.21 10.39 -10.06
N THR A 26 2.18 9.48 -11.03
CA THR A 26 2.72 9.75 -12.38
C THR A 26 1.97 10.83 -13.15
N ASP A 27 0.76 11.20 -12.73
CA ASP A 27 -0.02 12.31 -13.27
C ASP A 27 0.24 13.67 -12.59
N GLY A 28 1.17 13.71 -11.62
CA GLY A 28 1.59 14.91 -10.90
C GLY A 28 0.70 15.30 -9.73
N ARG A 29 -0.31 14.48 -9.37
CA ARG A 29 -1.01 14.63 -8.09
C ARG A 29 -0.17 14.03 -6.96
N GLU A 30 -0.45 14.47 -5.73
CA GLU A 30 0.25 14.01 -4.54
C GLU A 30 -0.76 13.44 -3.53
N ALA A 31 -0.41 12.30 -2.93
CA ALA A 31 -1.05 11.79 -1.73
C ALA A 31 -0.13 11.97 -0.53
N PHE A 32 -0.69 12.43 0.59
CA PHE A 32 0.06 12.68 1.81
C PHE A 32 -0.54 11.88 2.97
N TYR A 33 0.20 10.90 3.45
CA TYR A 33 -0.16 10.09 4.61
C TYR A 33 0.36 10.76 5.87
N HIS A 34 -0.57 11.30 6.67
CA HIS A 34 -0.24 12.11 7.83
C HIS A 34 0.30 11.29 9.02
N GLY A 35 1.29 11.87 9.70
CA GLY A 35 1.84 11.35 10.95
C GLY A 35 2.97 10.35 10.75
N VAL A 36 3.78 10.20 11.80
CA VAL A 36 4.89 9.24 11.82
C VAL A 36 4.29 7.83 11.97
N PRO A 37 4.55 6.89 11.05
CA PRO A 37 4.03 5.53 11.13
C PRO A 37 4.45 4.83 12.43
N ALA A 38 3.53 4.09 13.02
CA ALA A 38 3.84 3.24 14.17
C ALA A 38 4.67 2.03 13.71
N LYS A 39 5.73 1.67 14.44
CA LYS A 39 6.56 0.51 14.11
C LYS A 39 5.96 -0.77 14.67
N VAL A 40 5.88 -1.81 13.83
CA VAL A 40 5.48 -3.16 14.22
C VAL A 40 6.43 -4.18 13.60
N GLU A 41 6.55 -5.34 14.22
CA GLU A 41 7.42 -6.42 13.74
C GLU A 41 6.61 -7.40 12.90
N GLU A 42 7.21 -7.96 11.84
CA GLU A 42 6.74 -9.09 11.02
C GLU A 42 5.46 -8.85 10.20
N SER A 43 4.39 -8.32 10.79
CA SER A 43 3.08 -8.21 10.13
C SER A 43 2.15 -7.15 10.73
N HIS A 44 1.18 -6.71 9.94
CA HIS A 44 0.09 -5.83 10.37
C HIS A 44 -1.26 -6.33 9.83
N THR A 45 -2.24 -6.52 10.73
CA THR A 45 -3.63 -6.79 10.37
C THR A 45 -4.48 -5.53 10.55
N THR A 46 -5.13 -5.09 9.47
CA THR A 46 -5.97 -3.90 9.46
C THR A 46 -7.28 -4.08 10.22
N ALA A 47 -7.91 -2.97 10.57
CA ALA A 47 -9.32 -2.94 10.94
C ALA A 47 -10.20 -3.40 9.75
N PRO A 48 -11.37 -4.00 10.04
CA PRO A 48 -12.21 -4.52 8.98
C PRO A 48 -12.74 -3.39 8.10
N ALA A 49 -12.83 -3.66 6.79
CA ALA A 49 -13.40 -2.78 5.77
C ALA A 49 -12.71 -1.41 5.61
N LYS A 50 -11.42 -1.33 5.94
CA LYS A 50 -10.57 -0.18 5.61
C LYS A 50 -10.09 -0.24 4.16
N GLU A 51 -9.86 0.93 3.57
CA GLU A 51 -9.02 1.06 2.38
C GLU A 51 -7.58 0.79 2.79
N VAL A 52 -6.88 -0.08 2.06
CA VAL A 52 -5.55 -0.56 2.44
C VAL A 52 -4.56 -0.27 1.33
N HIS A 53 -3.56 0.55 1.64
CA HIS A 53 -2.48 0.88 0.72
C HIS A 53 -1.16 0.37 1.29
N VAL A 54 -0.37 -0.29 0.45
CA VAL A 54 0.96 -0.81 0.81
C VAL A 54 2.00 -0.09 -0.01
N LEU A 55 2.95 0.56 0.66
CA LEU A 55 4.08 1.24 0.04
C LEU A 55 5.36 0.48 0.35
N VAL A 56 6.10 0.13 -0.69
CA VAL A 56 7.44 -0.45 -0.57
C VAL A 56 8.42 0.55 -1.18
N THR A 57 9.29 1.11 -0.35
CA THR A 57 10.32 2.05 -0.82
C THR A 57 11.50 1.30 -1.42
N ASP A 58 12.29 2.01 -2.19
CA ASP A 58 13.64 1.60 -2.55
C ASP A 58 14.62 1.83 -1.37
N PRO A 59 15.87 1.35 -1.45
CA PRO A 59 16.87 1.57 -0.40
C PRO A 59 17.30 3.03 -0.24
N THR A 60 17.04 3.91 -1.22
CA THR A 60 17.37 5.34 -1.11
C THR A 60 16.27 6.15 -0.43
N GLU A 61 15.09 5.56 -0.23
CA GLU A 61 13.91 6.17 0.38
C GLU A 61 13.39 7.38 -0.43
N THR A 62 13.68 7.43 -1.74
CA THR A 62 13.24 8.51 -2.64
C THR A 62 12.26 8.03 -3.71
N GLU A 63 12.19 6.72 -3.94
CA GLU A 63 11.30 6.11 -4.91
C GLU A 63 10.67 4.84 -4.32
N GLY A 64 9.59 4.35 -4.92
CA GLY A 64 9.00 3.07 -4.52
C GLY A 64 7.76 2.71 -5.31
N VAL A 65 7.06 1.69 -4.85
CA VAL A 65 5.80 1.21 -5.45
C VAL A 65 4.68 1.29 -4.42
N LEU A 66 3.55 1.87 -4.82
CA LEU A 66 2.34 1.94 -4.02
C LEU A 66 1.29 1.01 -4.62
N VAL A 67 0.72 0.13 -3.79
CA VAL A 67 -0.29 -0.85 -4.22
C VAL A 67 -1.54 -0.75 -3.36
N TYR A 68 -2.70 -0.64 -4.00
CA TYR A 68 -3.99 -0.68 -3.35
C TYR A 68 -4.51 -2.11 -3.29
N VAL A 69 -4.83 -2.57 -2.09
CA VAL A 69 -5.28 -3.95 -1.86
C VAL A 69 -6.80 -3.95 -1.75
N ASN A 70 -7.46 -4.68 -2.64
CA ASN A 70 -8.92 -4.79 -2.67
C ASN A 70 -9.67 -3.46 -2.85
N ASP A 71 -9.03 -2.45 -3.44
CA ASP A 71 -9.70 -1.23 -3.89
C ASP A 71 -10.76 -1.58 -4.96
N ARG A 72 -12.00 -1.16 -4.70
CA ARG A 72 -13.16 -1.36 -5.58
C ARG A 72 -13.95 -0.08 -5.81
N THR A 73 -13.43 1.05 -5.36
CA THR A 73 -14.04 2.37 -5.53
C THR A 73 -13.36 3.12 -6.69
N THR A 74 -12.07 2.88 -6.89
CA THR A 74 -11.30 3.51 -7.96
C THR A 74 -11.46 2.77 -9.30
N VAL A 75 -11.75 3.52 -10.36
CA VAL A 75 -11.87 2.99 -11.72
C VAL A 75 -10.48 2.73 -12.32
N ASP A 76 -10.37 1.71 -13.19
CA ASP A 76 -9.11 1.25 -13.79
C ASP A 76 -8.30 2.36 -14.44
N GLU A 77 -8.96 3.29 -15.13
CA GLU A 77 -8.32 4.42 -15.79
C GLU A 77 -7.52 5.28 -14.82
N ILE A 78 -8.09 5.60 -13.64
CA ILE A 78 -7.41 6.39 -12.61
C ILE A 78 -6.21 5.61 -12.04
N ILE A 79 -6.35 4.30 -11.82
CA ILE A 79 -5.26 3.46 -11.32
C ILE A 79 -4.09 3.46 -12.30
N THR A 80 -4.37 3.25 -13.60
CA THR A 80 -3.34 3.26 -14.64
C THR A 80 -2.71 4.65 -14.81
N GLU A 81 -3.50 5.73 -14.78
CA GLU A 81 -2.98 7.09 -14.94
C GLU A 81 -2.11 7.57 -13.77
N THR A 82 -2.35 7.07 -12.56
CA THR A 82 -1.58 7.45 -11.36
C THR A 82 -0.32 6.62 -11.15
N GLY A 83 -0.18 5.49 -11.87
CA GLY A 83 0.93 4.53 -11.69
C GLY A 83 0.80 3.70 -10.42
N VAL A 84 -0.32 3.79 -9.71
CA VAL A 84 -0.60 2.97 -8.52
C VAL A 84 -0.90 1.53 -8.96
N GLY A 85 -0.36 0.56 -8.25
CA GLY A 85 -0.71 -0.85 -8.45
C GLY A 85 -2.05 -1.18 -7.79
N ARG A 86 -2.72 -2.21 -8.28
CA ARG A 86 -3.90 -2.77 -7.61
C ARG A 86 -3.88 -4.27 -7.66
N VAL A 87 -4.13 -4.89 -6.50
CA VAL A 87 -4.38 -6.33 -6.41
C VAL A 87 -5.75 -6.62 -5.84
N LEU A 88 -6.35 -7.72 -6.28
CA LEU A 88 -7.62 -8.21 -5.76
C LEU A 88 -7.39 -9.58 -5.14
N VAL A 89 -7.60 -9.67 -3.83
CA VAL A 89 -7.34 -10.87 -3.03
C VAL A 89 -8.66 -11.36 -2.48
N ASP A 90 -9.07 -12.56 -2.89
CA ASP A 90 -10.30 -13.16 -2.39
C ASP A 90 -10.17 -13.60 -0.93
N ASP A 91 -11.31 -13.76 -0.27
CA ASP A 91 -11.36 -14.13 1.14
C ASP A 91 -10.74 -15.52 1.38
N GLY A 92 -9.79 -15.59 2.31
CA GLY A 92 -9.00 -16.77 2.63
C GLY A 92 -7.75 -16.96 1.77
N GLU A 93 -7.56 -16.12 0.74
CA GLU A 93 -6.42 -16.18 -0.17
C GLU A 93 -5.29 -15.23 0.23
N GLU A 94 -4.11 -15.50 -0.34
CA GLU A 94 -2.88 -14.75 -0.15
C GLU A 94 -2.23 -14.50 -1.51
N THR A 95 -1.63 -13.32 -1.69
CA THR A 95 -0.82 -12.97 -2.86
C THR A 95 0.45 -12.23 -2.45
N THR A 96 1.46 -12.28 -3.31
CA THR A 96 2.73 -11.55 -3.13
C THR A 96 2.67 -10.24 -3.92
N LEU A 97 2.88 -9.12 -3.24
CA LEU A 97 2.93 -7.79 -3.88
C LEU A 97 4.31 -7.50 -4.46
N PHE A 98 5.34 -7.83 -3.68
CA PHE A 98 6.75 -7.57 -3.97
C PHE A 98 7.60 -8.65 -3.31
N PRO A 99 8.83 -8.95 -3.75
CA PRO A 99 9.70 -9.85 -3.03
C PRO A 99 9.81 -9.48 -1.54
N GLY A 100 9.42 -10.41 -0.67
CA GLY A 100 9.41 -10.19 0.79
C GLY A 100 8.16 -9.49 1.32
N VAL A 101 7.14 -9.20 0.49
CA VAL A 101 5.89 -8.55 0.93
C VAL A 101 4.69 -9.33 0.40
N SER A 102 3.89 -9.90 1.29
CA SER A 102 2.65 -10.61 0.99
C SER A 102 1.46 -9.99 1.68
N VAL A 103 0.29 -10.22 1.09
CA VAL A 103 -0.99 -9.80 1.66
C VAL A 103 -1.99 -10.94 1.62
N ARG A 104 -2.73 -11.08 2.72
CA ARG A 104 -3.79 -12.07 2.90
C ARG A 104 -5.10 -11.38 3.25
N ALA A 105 -6.19 -11.76 2.61
CA ALA A 105 -7.52 -11.25 2.94
C ALA A 105 -8.29 -12.28 3.78
N GLU A 106 -8.84 -11.88 4.93
CA GLU A 106 -9.66 -12.75 5.76
C GLU A 106 -10.69 -11.94 6.56
N GLY A 107 -11.98 -12.24 6.38
CA GLY A 107 -13.05 -11.64 7.16
C GLY A 107 -13.13 -10.12 7.03
N HIS A 108 -12.96 -9.60 5.80
CA HIS A 108 -12.87 -8.16 5.48
C HIS A 108 -11.66 -7.42 6.07
N ARG A 109 -10.67 -8.15 6.57
CA ARG A 109 -9.38 -7.60 7.00
C ARG A 109 -8.32 -7.97 6.00
N VAL A 110 -7.28 -7.13 5.94
CA VAL A 110 -6.06 -7.44 5.20
C VAL A 110 -4.95 -7.59 6.23
N THR A 111 -4.23 -8.70 6.15
CA THR A 111 -2.95 -8.87 6.84
C THR A 111 -1.84 -8.67 5.84
N VAL A 112 -0.92 -7.78 6.15
CA VAL A 112 0.30 -7.55 5.39
C VAL A 112 1.45 -8.16 6.18
N GLU A 113 2.22 -9.03 5.56
CA GLU A 113 3.46 -9.58 6.12
C GLU A 113 4.62 -9.05 5.29
N ALA A 114 5.69 -8.62 5.95
CA ALA A 114 6.84 -8.08 5.27
C ALA A 114 8.16 -8.47 5.94
N ASP A 115 9.14 -8.75 5.09
CA ASP A 115 10.55 -8.90 5.44
C ASP A 115 11.34 -7.76 4.76
N PRO A 116 11.66 -6.68 5.50
CA PRO A 116 12.42 -5.55 4.98
C PRO A 116 13.81 -5.94 4.43
N GLU A 117 14.43 -7.02 4.94
CA GLU A 117 15.72 -7.50 4.44
C GLU A 117 15.59 -8.03 3.00
N THR A 118 14.50 -8.77 2.73
CA THR A 118 14.19 -9.28 1.38
C THR A 118 13.67 -8.18 0.46
N ALA A 119 12.83 -7.28 0.98
CA ALA A 119 12.27 -6.15 0.21
C ALA A 119 13.35 -5.14 -0.21
N ARG A 120 14.47 -5.06 0.54
CA ARG A 120 15.57 -4.10 0.34
C ARG A 120 15.09 -2.64 0.42
N GLY A 121 14.13 -2.39 1.29
CA GLY A 121 13.52 -1.09 1.48
C GLY A 121 12.56 -1.11 2.66
N ARG A 122 11.88 0.01 2.89
CA ARG A 122 10.93 0.16 3.99
C ARG A 122 9.53 -0.20 3.50
N VAL A 123 8.75 -0.84 4.37
CA VAL A 123 7.39 -1.28 4.05
C VAL A 123 6.41 -0.58 4.96
N PHE A 124 5.51 0.20 4.35
CA PHE A 124 4.47 0.92 5.06
C PHE A 124 3.10 0.37 4.67
N VAL A 125 2.22 0.32 5.67
CA VAL A 125 0.81 -0.03 5.51
C VAL A 125 -0.03 1.15 5.98
N PHE A 126 -0.90 1.62 5.09
CA PHE A 126 -1.88 2.65 5.39
C PHE A 126 -3.25 2.00 5.41
N GLU A 127 -4.01 2.28 6.46
CA GLU A 127 -5.42 1.94 6.52
C GLU A 127 -6.25 3.20 6.75
N GLU A 128 -7.20 3.44 5.87
CA GLU A 128 -8.00 4.66 5.90
C GLU A 128 -9.48 4.43 5.61
N ASP A 129 -10.28 5.39 6.06
CA ASP A 129 -11.65 5.63 5.65
C ASP A 129 -11.99 7.11 5.89
N GLU A 130 -13.23 7.51 5.57
CA GLU A 130 -13.72 8.88 5.79
C GLU A 130 -13.62 9.39 7.24
N ARG A 131 -13.31 8.53 8.22
CA ARG A 131 -13.34 8.85 9.65
C ARG A 131 -12.00 8.72 10.35
N SER A 132 -11.05 8.01 9.76
CA SER A 132 -9.81 7.66 10.44
C SER A 132 -8.76 7.15 9.48
N GLU A 133 -7.54 7.58 9.73
CA GLU A 133 -6.33 7.18 9.03
C GLU A 133 -5.37 6.58 10.05
N ARG A 134 -4.68 5.50 9.69
CA ARG A 134 -3.54 4.97 10.45
C ARG A 134 -2.44 4.53 9.51
N SER A 135 -1.20 4.77 9.93
CA SER A 135 0.00 4.38 9.21
C SER A 135 0.88 3.51 10.12
N VAL A 136 1.42 2.45 9.54
CA VAL A 136 2.29 1.48 10.21
C VAL A 136 3.51 1.22 9.33
N GLU A 137 4.68 1.10 9.93
CA GLU A 137 5.91 0.61 9.30
C GLU A 137 6.20 -0.79 9.84
N ILE A 138 6.35 -1.76 8.93
CA ILE A 138 6.81 -3.12 9.30
C ILE A 138 8.34 -3.12 9.25
N VAL A 139 8.98 -3.44 10.38
CA VAL A 139 10.44 -3.42 10.58
C VAL A 139 11.03 -4.79 10.82
#